data_AF-A0A017SUE8-F1
#
_entry.id   AF-A0A017SUE8-F1
#
_cell.length_a   1.000
_cell.length_b   1.000
_cell.length_c   1.000
_cell.angle_alpha   90.00
_cell.angle_beta   90.00
_cell.angle_gamma   90.00
#
_symmetry.space_group_name_H-M   'P 1'
#
loop_
_entity.id
_entity.type
_entity.pdbx_description
1 polymer ?
#
loop_
_entity_poly.entity_id
_entity_poly.type
_entity_poly.pdbx_seq_one_letter_code
_entity_poly.pdbx_strand_id
1 'polypeptide(L)'
;MLWRIVETLDLSAFLARAKLLLLPASDWRAISALHRRQAVFRAVEQGFSMVRQANQGQSAAVDGYGRMYGELDHFTMADRVWRAELPVGRVPTLYARIGDSAGALPGLIALGWMGRAVVGHLARRWRARARLHAQPNA
;
A
#
# COMPACT_ATOMS: atom_id res chain seq x y z
N MET A 1 -1.27 19.62 15.42
CA MET A 1 -0.39 20.60 14.75
C MET A 1 0.57 19.95 13.72
N LEU A 2 1.05 18.71 13.94
CA LEU A 2 1.85 17.95 12.95
C LEU A 2 1.05 17.41 11.74
N TRP A 3 -0.28 17.30 11.86
CA TRP A 3 -1.14 16.78 10.79
C TRP A 3 -1.25 17.70 9.56
N ARG A 4 -0.91 18.99 9.68
CA ARG A 4 -1.08 19.99 8.59
C ARG A 4 0.13 20.13 7.66
N ILE A 5 1.26 19.44 7.94
CA ILE A 5 2.46 19.43 7.09
C ILE A 5 2.38 18.33 6.01
N VAL A 6 1.56 17.30 6.23
CA VAL A 6 1.35 16.20 5.27
C VAL A 6 0.36 16.58 4.15
N GLU A 7 -0.50 17.58 4.39
CA GLU A 7 -1.66 17.91 3.54
C GLU A 7 -1.38 18.89 2.39
N THR A 8 -0.24 19.61 2.39
CA THR A 8 0.03 20.71 1.42
C THR A 8 1.17 20.44 0.45
N LEU A 9 1.75 19.25 0.48
CA LEU A 9 2.62 18.75 -0.59
C LEU A 9 1.85 17.63 -1.27
N ASP A 10 1.67 17.70 -2.59
CA ASP A 10 1.28 16.54 -3.39
C ASP A 10 2.43 15.51 -3.28
N LEU A 11 2.42 14.77 -2.17
CA LEU A 11 3.43 13.82 -1.78
C LEU A 11 3.53 12.71 -2.84
N SER A 12 2.41 12.38 -3.48
CA SER A 12 2.38 11.50 -4.64
C SER A 12 3.11 12.07 -5.85
N ALA A 13 2.90 13.33 -6.23
CA ALA A 13 3.64 13.94 -7.34
C ALA A 13 5.13 14.16 -7.01
N PHE A 14 5.47 14.45 -5.75
CA PHE A 14 6.85 14.55 -5.30
C PHE A 14 7.55 13.18 -5.37
N LEU A 15 6.92 12.13 -4.83
CA LEU A 15 7.43 10.76 -4.91
C LEU A 15 7.44 10.22 -6.35
N ALA A 16 6.55 10.71 -7.22
CA ALA A 16 6.54 10.37 -8.64
C ALA A 16 7.79 10.87 -9.41
N ARG A 17 8.56 11.79 -8.83
CA ARG A 17 9.80 12.33 -9.43
C ARG A 17 11.06 11.97 -8.65
N ALA A 18 10.94 11.49 -7.42
CA ALA A 18 12.07 11.08 -6.61
C ALA A 18 12.83 9.88 -7.23
N LYS A 19 14.16 9.91 -7.11
CA LYS A 19 15.06 8.79 -7.46
C LYS A 19 15.66 8.10 -6.23
N LEU A 20 15.67 8.81 -5.11
CA LEU A 20 16.14 8.31 -3.82
C LEU A 20 15.19 8.80 -2.73
N LEU A 21 14.73 7.89 -1.87
CA LEU A 21 14.02 8.22 -0.65
C LEU A 21 14.90 7.92 0.56
N LEU A 22 15.17 8.94 1.36
CA LEU A 22 15.75 8.78 2.69
C LEU A 22 14.60 8.67 3.70
N LEU A 23 14.50 7.52 4.37
CA LEU A 23 13.40 7.19 5.26
C LEU A 23 13.90 6.97 6.69
N PRO A 24 14.07 8.04 7.49
CA PRO A 24 14.34 7.87 8.92
C PRO A 24 13.10 7.29 9.61
N ALA A 25 13.32 6.36 10.54
CA ALA A 25 12.27 5.71 11.29
C ALA A 25 12.71 5.35 12.71
N SER A 26 11.73 5.10 13.57
CA SER A 26 11.94 4.47 14.87
C SER A 26 10.85 3.43 15.07
N ASP A 27 11.24 2.19 15.29
CA ASP A 27 10.32 1.06 15.45
C ASP A 27 10.46 0.44 16.85
N TRP A 28 9.85 -0.72 17.03
CA TRP A 28 10.12 -1.64 18.13
C TRP A 28 10.09 -3.09 17.60
N ARG A 29 10.57 -4.02 18.43
CA ARG A 29 10.84 -5.40 18.02
C ARG A 29 9.67 -6.09 17.32
N ALA A 30 8.45 -5.92 17.82
CA ALA A 30 7.28 -6.62 17.29
C ALA A 30 6.88 -6.19 15.87
N ILE A 31 7.18 -4.95 15.46
CA ILE A 31 6.75 -4.40 14.16
C ILE A 31 7.90 -4.22 13.17
N SER A 32 9.16 -4.24 13.64
CA SER A 32 10.35 -3.89 12.88
C SER A 32 10.40 -4.58 11.50
N ALA A 33 10.20 -5.90 11.48
CA ALA A 33 10.21 -6.68 10.23
C ALA A 33 9.01 -6.39 9.32
N LEU A 34 7.84 -6.07 9.89
CA LEU A 34 6.66 -5.70 9.11
C LEU A 34 6.87 -4.31 8.47
N HIS A 35 7.28 -3.32 9.26
CA HIS A 35 7.51 -1.95 8.79
C HIS A 35 8.61 -1.88 7.73
N ARG A 36 9.71 -2.65 7.88
CA ARG A 36 10.71 -2.75 6.82
C ARG A 36 10.10 -3.28 5.52
N ARG A 37 9.32 -4.37 5.58
CA ARG A 37 8.67 -4.94 4.40
C ARG A 37 7.71 -3.96 3.73
N GLN A 38 6.93 -3.20 4.51
CA GLN A 38 6.06 -2.14 3.98
C GLN A 38 6.87 -1.03 3.30
N ALA A 39 7.98 -0.60 3.90
CA ALA A 39 8.86 0.42 3.30
C ALA A 39 9.46 -0.06 1.98
N VAL A 40 9.93 -1.31 1.92
CA VAL A 40 10.44 -1.91 0.68
C VAL A 40 9.32 -1.99 -0.38
N PHE A 41 8.11 -2.38 0.02
CA PHE A 41 6.96 -2.40 -0.88
C PHE A 41 6.69 -1.02 -1.48
N ARG A 42 6.76 0.06 -0.67
CA ARG A 42 6.63 1.43 -1.16
C ARG A 42 7.71 1.82 -2.18
N ALA A 43 8.95 1.40 -1.95
CA ALA A 43 10.05 1.63 -2.89
C ALA A 43 9.78 0.96 -4.25
N VAL A 44 9.25 -0.27 -4.23
CA VAL A 44 8.85 -1.00 -5.44
C VAL A 44 7.64 -0.37 -6.12
N GLU A 45 6.58 -0.05 -5.37
CA GLU A 45 5.35 0.57 -5.87
C GLU A 45 5.65 1.86 -6.63
N GLN A 46 6.49 2.72 -6.05
CA GLN A 46 6.82 4.03 -6.60
C GLN A 46 8.06 4.01 -7.49
N GLY A 47 8.78 2.90 -7.52
CA GLY A 47 9.94 2.66 -8.37
C GLY A 47 11.16 3.51 -8.05
N PHE A 48 11.37 3.94 -6.81
CA PHE A 48 12.57 4.70 -6.42
C PHE A 48 13.52 3.83 -5.59
N SER A 49 14.80 4.18 -5.60
CA SER A 49 15.74 3.63 -4.62
C SER A 49 15.48 4.20 -3.23
N MET A 50 15.70 3.43 -2.16
CA MET A 50 15.42 3.85 -0.79
C MET A 50 16.54 3.47 0.17
N VAL A 51 16.87 4.39 1.08
CA VAL A 51 17.65 4.11 2.29
C VAL A 51 16.77 4.40 3.49
N ARG A 52 16.42 3.34 4.21
CA ARG A 52 15.73 3.41 5.50
C ARG A 52 16.74 3.26 6.61
N GLN A 53 16.85 4.27 7.46
CA GLN A 53 17.57 4.17 8.72
C GLN A 53 16.55 4.07 9.85
N ALA A 54 16.58 2.98 10.61
CA ALA A 54 15.63 2.74 11.68
C ALA A 54 16.34 2.67 13.04
N ASN A 55 15.90 3.50 13.99
CA ASN A 55 16.22 3.31 15.40
C ASN A 55 15.34 2.20 15.98
N GLN A 56 15.91 1.33 16.83
CA GLN A 56 15.20 0.18 17.41
C GLN A 56 14.39 -0.64 16.39
N GLY A 57 14.94 -0.78 15.17
CA GLY A 57 14.28 -1.41 14.05
C GLY A 57 15.27 -1.92 12.99
N GLN A 58 14.75 -2.38 11.87
CA GLN A 58 15.54 -2.86 10.74
C GLN A 58 15.76 -1.74 9.72
N SER A 59 17.03 -1.39 9.53
CA SER A 59 17.50 -0.47 8.49
C SER A 59 17.72 -1.25 7.20
N ALA A 60 17.47 -0.62 6.04
CA ALA A 60 17.54 -1.29 4.75
C ALA A 60 17.87 -0.32 3.61
N ALA A 61 18.67 -0.78 2.64
CA ALA A 61 18.92 -0.11 1.37
C ALA A 61 18.37 -0.97 0.24
N VAL A 62 17.48 -0.41 -0.58
CA VAL A 62 16.85 -1.13 -1.70
C VAL A 62 16.80 -0.29 -2.97
N ASP A 63 16.81 -0.94 -4.14
CA ASP A 63 16.46 -0.30 -5.40
C ASP A 63 14.94 -0.30 -5.67
N GLY A 64 14.52 0.36 -6.75
CA GLY A 64 13.12 0.39 -7.19
C GLY A 64 12.56 -0.95 -7.69
N TYR A 65 13.36 -2.02 -7.75
CA TYR A 65 12.92 -3.40 -7.97
C TYR A 65 12.77 -4.18 -6.66
N GLY A 66 13.15 -3.59 -5.52
CA GLY A 66 13.12 -4.22 -4.21
C GLY A 66 14.33 -5.10 -3.91
N ARG A 67 15.41 -5.00 -4.71
CA ARG A 67 16.66 -5.72 -4.45
C ARG A 67 17.35 -5.10 -3.24
N MET A 68 17.77 -5.93 -2.28
CA MET A 68 18.46 -5.48 -1.07
C MET A 68 19.96 -5.27 -1.36
N TYR A 69 20.44 -4.07 -1.03
CA TYR A 69 21.85 -3.67 -1.12
C TYR A 69 22.53 -3.58 0.26
N GLY A 70 21.73 -3.66 1.32
CA GLY A 70 22.23 -3.77 2.69
C GLY A 70 21.09 -3.77 3.70
N GLU A 71 21.33 -4.39 4.85
CA GLU A 71 20.40 -4.43 5.97
C GLU A 71 21.17 -4.34 7.28
N LEU A 72 20.59 -3.70 8.29
CA LEU A 72 21.03 -3.80 9.67
C LEU A 72 19.82 -4.02 10.58
N ASP A 73 19.84 -5.10 11.35
CA ASP A 73 18.87 -5.33 12.41
C ASP A 73 19.45 -4.85 13.74
N HIS A 74 18.84 -3.78 14.28
CA HIS A 74 19.22 -3.19 15.56
C HIS A 74 19.25 -4.19 16.72
N PHE A 75 18.45 -5.25 16.64
CA PHE A 75 18.24 -6.18 17.73
C PHE A 75 19.16 -7.39 17.75
N THR A 76 19.86 -7.66 16.64
CA THR A 76 20.75 -8.81 16.50
C THR A 76 22.19 -8.40 16.23
N MET A 77 22.42 -7.21 15.65
CA MET A 77 23.76 -6.70 15.37
C MET A 77 24.34 -5.96 16.58
N ALA A 78 25.61 -6.22 16.88
CA ALA A 78 26.35 -5.52 17.94
C ALA A 78 26.81 -4.13 17.50
N ASP A 79 27.23 -3.99 16.24
CA ASP A 79 27.58 -2.70 15.64
C ASP A 79 26.30 -1.92 15.26
N ARG A 80 26.34 -0.60 15.44
CA ARG A 80 25.26 0.33 15.10
C ARG A 80 25.57 1.20 13.90
N VAL A 81 26.76 1.03 13.30
CA VAL A 81 27.15 1.68 12.06
C VAL A 81 26.90 0.72 10.90
N TRP A 82 26.17 1.19 9.89
CA TRP A 82 25.93 0.44 8.66
C TRP A 82 26.20 1.29 7.43
N ARG A 83 26.80 0.65 6.42
CA ARG A 83 27.15 1.23 5.13
C ARG A 83 26.55 0.36 4.03
N ALA A 84 26.02 1.01 2.99
CA ALA A 84 25.52 0.33 1.81
C ALA A 84 25.82 1.17 0.57
N GLU A 85 26.17 0.49 -0.51
CA GLU A 85 26.31 1.07 -1.83
C GLU A 85 25.09 0.65 -2.64
N LEU A 86 24.31 1.63 -3.11
CA LEU A 86 23.11 1.34 -3.90
C LEU A 86 23.04 2.23 -5.14
N PRO A 87 22.54 1.71 -6.27
CA PRO A 87 22.30 2.53 -7.45
C PRO A 87 21.13 3.48 -7.18
N VAL A 88 21.36 4.78 -7.33
CA VAL A 88 20.30 5.81 -7.27
C VAL A 88 19.61 5.86 -8.62
N GLY A 89 18.32 5.51 -8.65
CA GLY A 89 17.61 5.41 -9.91
C GLY A 89 16.10 5.37 -9.73
N ARG A 90 15.41 5.42 -10.88
CA ARG A 90 13.97 5.29 -10.94
C ARG A 90 13.59 4.22 -11.96
N VAL A 91 12.71 3.32 -11.55
CA VAL A 91 12.02 2.35 -12.38
C VAL A 91 10.62 2.93 -12.68
N PRO A 92 10.22 3.06 -13.95
CA PRO A 92 8.86 3.47 -14.26
C PRO A 92 7.88 2.35 -13.90
N THR A 93 6.98 2.60 -12.95
CA THR A 93 5.93 1.64 -12.57
C THR A 93 4.57 2.12 -13.03
N LEU A 94 3.65 1.18 -13.27
CA LEU A 94 2.26 1.50 -13.55
C LEU A 94 1.62 2.20 -12.33
N TYR A 95 1.86 1.68 -11.13
CA TYR A 95 1.30 2.22 -9.90
C TYR A 95 1.75 3.66 -9.61
N ALA A 96 2.99 4.04 -9.92
CA ALA A 96 3.41 5.45 -9.80
C ALA A 96 2.67 6.41 -10.75
N ARG A 97 2.03 5.89 -11.81
CA ARG A 97 1.26 6.71 -12.79
C ARG A 97 -0.22 6.81 -12.44
N ILE A 98 -0.82 5.69 -12.03
CA ILE A 98 -2.28 5.59 -11.83
C ILE A 98 -2.69 5.55 -10.34
N GLY A 99 -1.73 5.31 -9.45
CA GLY A 99 -1.95 5.26 -8.00
C GLY A 99 -3.04 4.26 -7.60
N ASP A 100 -3.82 4.64 -6.61
CA ASP A 100 -4.86 3.78 -6.02
C ASP A 100 -6.03 3.50 -6.97
N SER A 101 -6.13 4.18 -8.12
CA SER A 101 -7.15 3.89 -9.13
C SER A 101 -7.04 2.45 -9.66
N ALA A 102 -5.83 1.87 -9.60
CA ALA A 102 -5.57 0.47 -9.95
C ALA A 102 -6.44 -0.51 -9.14
N GLY A 103 -6.71 -0.19 -7.86
CA GLY A 103 -7.54 -1.02 -6.98
C GLY A 103 -8.96 -0.48 -6.80
N ALA A 104 -9.11 0.85 -6.73
CA ALA A 104 -10.40 1.49 -6.44
C ALA A 104 -11.42 1.24 -7.56
N LEU A 105 -11.03 1.34 -8.83
CA LEU A 105 -11.97 1.18 -9.96
C LEU A 105 -12.53 -0.26 -10.03
N PRO A 106 -11.71 -1.33 -10.05
CA PRO A 106 -12.23 -2.70 -9.99
C PRO A 106 -13.07 -2.96 -8.74
N GLY A 107 -12.65 -2.43 -7.58
CA GLY A 107 -13.37 -2.57 -6.32
C GLY A 107 -14.80 -2.01 -6.38
N LEU A 108 -14.96 -0.79 -6.91
CA LEU A 108 -16.27 -0.16 -7.09
C LEU A 108 -17.15 -0.91 -8.08
N ILE A 109 -16.57 -1.41 -9.18
CA ILE A 109 -17.29 -2.25 -10.15
C ILE A 109 -17.80 -3.52 -9.46
N ALA A 110 -16.94 -4.24 -8.73
CA ALA A 110 -17.32 -5.45 -8.02
C ALA A 110 -18.43 -5.20 -6.99
N LEU A 111 -18.32 -4.11 -6.22
CA LEU A 111 -19.37 -3.68 -5.29
C LEU A 111 -20.70 -3.38 -6.02
N GLY A 112 -20.65 -2.70 -7.15
CA GLY A 112 -21.84 -2.42 -7.97
C GLY A 112 -22.50 -3.71 -8.48
N TRP A 113 -21.72 -4.67 -8.96
CA TRP A 113 -22.21 -5.99 -9.37
C TRP A 113 -22.86 -6.75 -8.23
N MET A 114 -22.22 -6.76 -7.05
CA MET A 114 -22.76 -7.38 -5.85
C MET A 114 -24.09 -6.73 -5.44
N GLY A 115 -24.15 -5.39 -5.42
CA GLY A 115 -25.36 -4.65 -5.10
C GLY A 115 -26.53 -4.99 -6.03
N ARG A 116 -26.29 -5.03 -7.35
CA ARG A 116 -27.32 -5.44 -8.33
C ARG A 116 -27.82 -6.86 -8.09
N ALA A 117 -26.92 -7.81 -7.79
CA ALA A 117 -27.29 -9.19 -7.54
C ALA A 117 -28.18 -9.33 -6.30
N VAL A 118 -27.82 -8.63 -5.21
CA VAL A 118 -28.60 -8.60 -3.97
C VAL A 118 -29.98 -7.98 -4.20
N VAL A 119 -30.06 -6.81 -4.84
CA VAL A 119 -31.33 -6.15 -5.15
C VAL A 119 -32.21 -7.04 -6.03
N GLY A 120 -31.64 -7.65 -7.07
CA GLY A 120 -32.36 -8.59 -7.94
C GLY A 120 -32.90 -9.80 -7.18
N HIS A 121 -32.13 -10.35 -6.24
CA HIS A 121 -32.56 -11.46 -5.39
C HIS A 121 -33.72 -11.08 -4.47
N LEU A 122 -33.63 -9.94 -3.81
CA LEU A 122 -34.68 -9.42 -2.94
C LEU A 122 -35.96 -9.11 -3.73
N ALA A 123 -35.83 -8.51 -4.91
CA ALA A 123 -36.96 -8.24 -5.80
C ALA A 123 -37.65 -9.53 -6.27
N ARG A 124 -36.88 -10.57 -6.63
CA ARG A 124 -37.44 -11.89 -6.97
C ARG A 124 -38.21 -12.51 -5.80
N ARG A 125 -37.64 -12.45 -4.59
CA ARG A 125 -38.31 -12.94 -3.36
C ARG A 125 -39.59 -12.18 -3.05
N TRP A 126 -39.57 -10.85 -3.19
CA TRP A 126 -40.75 -10.01 -2.97
C TRP A 126 -41.87 -10.31 -3.98
N ARG A 127 -41.53 -10.42 -5.27
CA ARG A 127 -42.48 -10.81 -6.33
C ARG A 127 -43.06 -12.20 -6.11
N ALA A 128 -42.27 -13.17 -5.66
CA ALA A 128 -42.74 -14.52 -5.35
C ALA A 128 -43.76 -14.53 -4.20
N ARG A 129 -43.50 -13.78 -3.13
CA ARG A 129 -44.46 -13.61 -2.01
C ARG A 129 -45.76 -12.94 -2.46
N ALA A 130 -45.67 -11.86 -3.25
CA ALA A 130 -46.84 -11.16 -3.77
C ALA A 130 -47.73 -12.07 -4.63
N ARG A 131 -47.13 -12.96 -5.44
CA ARG A 131 -47.88 -13.93 -6.26
C ARG A 131 -48.63 -14.98 -5.44
N LEU A 132 -48.08 -15.41 -4.30
CA LEU A 132 -48.74 -16.37 -3.40
C LEU A 132 -50.00 -15.76 -2.76
N HIS A 133 -49.97 -14.48 -2.40
CA HIS A 133 -51.13 -13.78 -1.83
C HIS A 133 -52.19 -13.40 -2.88
N ALA A 134 -51.83 -13.37 -4.17
CA ALA A 134 -52.74 -13.00 -5.26
C ALA A 134 -53.50 -14.17 -5.86
N GLN A 135 -53.16 -15.43 -5.52
CA GLN A 135 -53.96 -16.60 -5.87
C GLN A 135 -55.14 -16.67 -4.88
N PRO A 136 -56.40 -16.42 -5.29
CA PRO A 136 -57.54 -16.69 -4.44
C PRO A 136 -57.59 -18.20 -4.21
N ASN A 137 -57.80 -18.61 -2.96
CA ASN A 137 -57.92 -20.02 -2.57
C ASN A 137 -58.83 -20.76 -3.55
N ALA A 138 -58.27 -21.72 -4.29
CA ALA A 138 -59.02 -22.65 -5.12
C ALA A 138 -59.89 -23.56 -4.23
#